data_AF-A0A1C6H7Q1-F1
#
_entry.id   AF-A0A1C6H7Q1-F1
#
_cell.length_a   1.000
_cell.length_b   1.000
_cell.length_c   1.000
_cell.angle_alpha   90.00
_cell.angle_beta   90.00
_cell.angle_gamma   90.00
#
_symmetry.space_group_name_H-M   'P 1'
#
loop_
_entity.id
_entity.type
_entity.pdbx_description
1 polymer ?
#
loop_
_entity_poly.entity_id
_entity_poly.type
_entity_poly.pdbx_seq_one_letter_code
_entity_poly.pdbx_strand_id
1 'polypeptide(L)' 'MINPVMNFVQALRNTQNPKQMLMNTLKQQTGNNPVMNNALQMMEKGDEVGIEKLARNLCKERNVNADEMFKQIREQFKAK' A
#
# COMPACT_ATOMS: atom_id res chain seq x y z
N MET A 1 4.80 -28.79 -0.50
CA MET A 1 5.11 -27.60 0.33
C MET A 1 4.06 -26.55 0.03
N ILE A 2 3.25 -26.16 1.02
CA ILE A 2 2.17 -25.18 0.83
C ILE A 2 2.80 -23.79 0.79
N ASN A 3 2.72 -23.11 -0.35
CA ASN A 3 3.32 -21.80 -0.53
C ASN A 3 2.46 -20.74 0.20
N PRO A 4 2.97 -20.03 1.23
CA PRO A 4 2.19 -19.08 2.03
C PRO A 4 1.58 -17.94 1.20
N VAL A 5 2.23 -17.58 0.09
CA VAL A 5 1.72 -16.60 -0.88
C VAL A 5 0.42 -17.10 -1.55
N MET A 6 0.30 -18.40 -1.82
CA MET A 6 -0.88 -18.99 -2.46
C MET A 6 -2.12 -18.91 -1.55
N ASN A 7 -1.94 -19.11 -0.24
CA ASN A 7 -3.02 -19.00 0.73
C ASN A 7 -3.46 -17.54 0.93
N PHE A 8 -2.52 -16.59 0.92
CA PHE A 8 -2.83 -15.16 1.00
C PHE A 8 -3.61 -14.69 -0.23
N VAL A 9 -3.21 -15.12 -1.43
CA VAL A 9 -3.90 -14.78 -2.69
C VAL A 9 -5.29 -15.42 -2.76
N GLN A 10 -5.45 -16.66 -2.27
CA GLN A 10 -6.76 -17.30 -2.18
C GLN A 10 -7.67 -16.61 -1.14
N ALA A 11 -7.12 -16.20 0.01
CA ALA A 11 -7.86 -15.43 1.00
C ALA A 11 -8.32 -14.08 0.45
N LEU A 12 -7.47 -13.38 -0.32
CA LEU A 12 -7.83 -12.14 -1.01
C LEU A 12 -8.88 -12.31 -2.11
N ARG A 13 -8.85 -13.44 -2.82
CA ARG A 13 -9.88 -13.77 -3.83
C ARG A 13 -11.23 -14.12 -3.21
N ASN A 14 -11.21 -14.73 -2.02
CA ASN A 14 -12.42 -15.12 -1.30
C ASN A 14 -12.97 -13.99 -0.40
N THR A 15 -12.24 -12.89 -0.21
CA THR A 15 -12.75 -11.72 0.52
C THR A 15 -13.48 -10.78 -0.43
N GLN A 16 -14.72 -10.42 -0.08
CA GLN A 16 -15.50 -9.41 -0.81
C GLN A 16 -14.89 -8.01 -0.74
N ASN A 17 -13.87 -7.78 0.11
CA ASN A 17 -13.25 -6.48 0.32
C ASN A 17 -11.72 -6.57 0.48
N PRO A 18 -10.98 -6.80 -0.63
CA PRO A 18 -9.51 -6.92 -0.61
C PRO A 18 -8.81 -5.68 -0.05
N LYS A 19 -9.44 -4.50 -0.15
CA LYS A 19 -8.96 -3.26 0.50
C LYS A 19 -8.90 -3.38 2.02
N GLN A 20 -9.92 -3.93 2.68
CA GLN A 20 -9.91 -4.08 4.14
C GLN A 20 -8.84 -5.08 4.61
N MET A 21 -8.64 -6.16 3.87
CA MET A 21 -7.61 -7.14 4.22
C MET A 21 -6.21 -6.52 4.11
N LEU A 22 -5.92 -5.80 3.01
CA LEU A 22 -4.69 -5.02 2.87
C LEU A 22 -4.54 -4.00 4.01
N MET A 23 -5.61 -3.29 4.37
CA MET A 23 -5.62 -2.33 5.47
C MET A 23 -5.27 -3.01 6.81
N ASN A 24 -5.83 -4.18 7.10
CA ASN A 24 -5.56 -4.93 8.31
C ASN A 24 -4.13 -5.48 8.34
N THR A 25 -3.62 -5.97 7.22
CA THR A 25 -2.23 -6.41 7.09
C THR A 25 -1.26 -5.24 7.25
N LEU A 26 -1.56 -4.09 6.65
CA LEU A 26 -0.79 -2.87 6.83
C LEU A 26 -0.84 -2.44 8.30
N LYS A 27 -2.01 -2.33 8.93
CA LYS A 27 -2.17 -2.00 10.37
C LYS A 27 -1.36 -2.96 11.26
N GLN A 28 -1.38 -4.26 10.98
CA GLN A 28 -0.59 -5.25 11.73
C GLN A 28 0.92 -5.11 11.50
N GLN A 29 1.38 -4.88 10.27
CA GLN A 29 2.80 -4.74 9.95
C GLN A 29 3.37 -3.38 10.35
N THR A 30 2.54 -2.35 10.44
CA THR A 30 2.99 -0.97 10.66
C THR A 30 2.96 -0.51 12.10
N GLY A 31 2.24 -1.20 12.99
CA GLY A 31 2.22 -0.90 14.43
C GLY A 31 2.06 0.60 14.71
N ASN A 32 2.83 1.12 15.67
CA ASN A 32 2.80 2.53 16.10
C ASN A 32 3.46 3.52 15.11
N ASN A 33 3.64 3.17 13.82
CA ASN A 33 4.25 4.09 12.86
C ASN A 33 3.27 5.22 12.48
N PRO A 34 3.52 6.48 12.89
CA PRO A 34 2.60 7.59 12.71
C PRO A 34 2.41 7.95 11.23
N VAL A 35 3.41 7.69 10.38
CA VAL A 35 3.35 7.97 8.93
C VAL A 35 2.35 7.05 8.25
N MET A 36 2.35 5.75 8.61
CA MET A 36 1.39 4.81 8.04
C MET A 36 -0.01 5.07 8.58
N ASN A 37 -0.18 5.34 9.88
CA ASN A 37 -1.50 5.70 10.42
C ASN A 37 -2.10 6.92 9.73
N ASN A 38 -1.30 7.95 9.46
CA ASN A 38 -1.75 9.11 8.68
C ASN A 38 -2.12 8.73 7.24
N ALA A 39 -1.32 7.89 6.58
CA ALA A 39 -1.62 7.41 5.23
C ALA A 39 -2.92 6.58 5.18
N LEU A 40 -3.16 5.71 6.18
CA LEU A 40 -4.38 4.92 6.29
C LEU A 40 -5.60 5.82 6.52
N GLN A 41 -5.51 6.82 7.39
CA GLN A 41 -6.59 7.79 7.60
C GLN A 41 -6.88 8.64 6.36
N MET A 42 -5.84 9.06 5.63
CA MET A 42 -6.02 9.78 4.35
C MET A 42 -6.66 8.86 3.31
N MET A 43 -6.31 7.58 3.28
CA MET A 43 -6.91 6.60 2.37
C MET A 43 -8.38 6.30 2.71
N GLU A 44 -8.71 6.18 4.00
CA GLU A 44 -10.09 6.03 4.48
C GLU A 44 -10.95 7.26 4.14
N LYS A 45 -10.34 8.46 4.15
CA LYS A 45 -11.01 9.72 3.77
C LYS A 45 -11.05 9.99 2.26
N GLY A 46 -10.35 9.19 1.45
CA GLY A 46 -10.21 9.44 0.01
C GLY A 46 -9.33 10.66 -0.33
N ASP A 47 -8.42 11.05 0.57
CA ASP A 47 -7.48 12.14 0.37
C ASP A 47 -6.27 11.68 -0.47
N GLU A 48 -6.50 11.57 -1.77
CA GLU A 48 -5.50 11.13 -2.74
C GLU A 48 -4.28 12.07 -2.80
N VAL A 49 -4.51 13.38 -2.67
CA VAL A 49 -3.45 14.42 -2.70
C VAL A 49 -2.54 14.30 -1.48
N GLY A 50 -3.12 14.10 -0.30
CA GLY A 50 -2.38 13.89 0.94
C GLY A 50 -1.51 12.63 0.90
N ILE A 51 -2.02 11.53 0.33
CA ILE A 51 -1.25 10.30 0.13
C ILE A 51 -0.11 10.51 -0.87
N GLU A 52 -0.36 11.19 -1.99
CA GLU A 52 0.69 11.46 -2.97
C GLU A 52 1.83 12.30 -2.35
N LYS A 53 1.48 13.34 -1.59
CA LYS A 53 2.46 14.19 -0.91
C LYS A 53 3.27 13.39 0.12
N LEU A 54 2.61 12.53 0.88
CA LEU A 54 3.26 11.66 1.85
C LEU A 54 4.19 10.65 1.18
N ALA A 55 3.77 10.06 0.07
CA ALA A 55 4.61 9.17 -0.75
C ALA A 55 5.83 9.90 -1.34
N ARG A 56 5.65 11.09 -1.91
CA ARG A 56 6.76 11.92 -2.44
C ARG A 56 7.75 12.29 -1.36
N ASN A 57 7.28 12.69 -0.18
CA ASN A 57 8.13 13.01 0.97
C ASN A 57 8.91 11.79 1.44
N LEU A 58 8.25 10.63 1.56
CA LEU A 58 8.90 9.40 1.97
C LEU A 58 9.99 8.95 0.97
N CYS A 59 9.71 9.08 -0.33
CA CYS A 59 10.70 8.80 -1.37
C CYS A 59 11.91 9.74 -1.24
N LYS A 60 11.66 11.04 -1.04
CA LYS A 60 12.72 12.03 -0.83
C LYS A 60 13.57 11.73 0.41
N GLU A 61 12.95 11.36 1.54
CA GLU A 61 13.65 10.97 2.77
C GLU A 61 14.51 9.72 2.60
N ARG A 62 14.05 8.78 1.75
CA ARG A 62 14.74 7.52 1.46
C ARG A 62 15.79 7.65 0.34
N ASN A 63 16.02 8.84 -0.21
CA ASN A 63 16.81 9.06 -1.44
C ASN A 63 16.32 8.21 -2.64
N VAL A 64 15.02 7.95 -2.70
CA VAL A 64 14.35 7.24 -3.79
C VAL A 64 13.68 8.28 -4.70
N ASN A 65 13.82 8.12 -6.02
CA ASN A 65 13.13 8.97 -6.97
C ASN A 65 11.64 8.59 -7.03
N ALA A 66 10.78 9.47 -6.50
CA ALA A 66 9.33 9.24 -6.44
C ALA A 66 8.74 9.02 -7.84
N ASP A 67 9.15 9.79 -8.84
CA ASP A 67 8.60 9.70 -10.20
C ASP A 67 8.97 8.37 -10.86
N GLU A 68 10.17 7.86 -10.60
CA GLU A 68 10.61 6.55 -11.06
C GLU A 68 9.82 5.43 -10.36
N MET A 69 9.57 5.56 -9.05
CA MET A 69 8.78 4.57 -8.31
C MET A 69 7.32 4.57 -8.77
N PHE A 70 6.72 5.75 -9.01
CA PHE A 70 5.38 5.86 -9.59
C PHE A 70 5.31 5.22 -10.97
N LYS A 71 6.32 5.44 -11.82
CA LYS A 71 6.39 4.82 -13.14
C LYS A 71 6.43 3.30 -13.04
N GLN A 72 7.27 2.75 -12.17
CA GLN A 72 7.37 1.30 -11.95
C GLN A 72 6.06 0.71 -11.41
N ILE A 73 5.43 1.36 -10.43
CA ILE A 73 4.12 0.94 -9.90
C ILE A 73 3.08 0.96 -11.02
N ARG A 74 3.02 2.04 -11.81
CA ARG A 74 2.06 2.19 -12.90
C ARG A 74 2.27 1.14 -13.99
N GLU A 75 3.52 0.80 -14.31
CA GLU A 75 3.87 -0.28 -15.23
C GLU A 75 3.44 -1.65 -14.68
N GLN A 76 3.66 -1.93 -13.39
CA GLN A 76 3.21 -3.18 -12.77
C GLN A 76 1.69 -3.32 -12.67
N PHE A 77 0.96 -2.23 -12.45
CA PHE A 77 -0.51 -2.24 -12.42
C PHE A 77 -1.14 -2.24 -13.83
N LYS A 78 -0.46 -1.68 -14.84
CA LYS A 78 -0.88 -1.79 -16.25
C LYS A 78 -0.55 -3.14 -16.88
N ALA A 79 0.46 -3.84 -16.38
CA ALA A 79 0.84 -5.18 -16.85
C ALA A 79 -0.11 -6.29 -16.39
N LYS A 80 -1.34 -5.94 -15.98
CA LYS A 80 -2.34 -6.86 -15.44
C LYS A 80 -3.67 -6.73 -16.16
#